data_AF-A0A9X4AKM4-F1
#
_entry.id   AF-A0A9X4AKM4-F1
#
_cell.length_a   1.000
_cell.length_b   1.000
_cell.length_c   1.000
_cell.angle_alpha   90.00
_cell.angle_beta   90.00
_cell.angle_gamma   90.00
#
_symmetry.space_group_name_H-M   'P 1'
#
loop_
_entity.id
_entity.type
_entity.pdbx_description
1 polymer ?
#
loop_
_entity_poly.entity_id
_entity_poly.type
_entity_poly.pdbx_seq_one_letter_code
_entity_poly.pdbx_strand_id
1 'polypeptide(L)'
;MNITEIIMTVIGSLIGSSVIASIISYLSTQHSSIRSHQAKYITEERQKWRKDVKEKIALFCSSDQIKELKEIKTFISLSLNPRDEEDKKIIDCMERFLIDRKEEDINELEKRVAFLLKHDWERAKKEVGIPHKNVDRSNFSCDED
;
A
#
# COMPACT_ATOMS: atom_id res chain seq x y z
N MET A 1 -43.51 34.14 -34.06
CA MET A 1 -43.14 33.87 -32.66
C MET A 1 -42.66 35.19 -32.07
N ASN A 2 -43.32 35.66 -31.01
CA ASN A 2 -42.99 36.97 -30.43
C ASN A 2 -41.68 36.89 -29.66
N ILE A 3 -40.91 37.98 -29.64
CA ILE A 3 -39.60 38.05 -28.94
C ILE A 3 -39.74 37.63 -27.46
N THR A 4 -40.87 37.94 -26.83
CA THR A 4 -41.19 37.53 -25.45
C THR A 4 -41.33 36.01 -25.28
N GLU A 5 -41.90 35.29 -26.24
CA GLU A 5 -42.01 33.83 -26.19
C GLU A 5 -40.67 33.14 -26.41
N ILE A 6 -39.81 33.70 -27.26
CA ILE A 6 -38.43 33.24 -27.47
C ILE A 6 -37.63 33.42 -26.18
N ILE A 7 -37.75 34.55 -25.50
CA ILE A 7 -37.05 34.81 -24.23
C ILE A 7 -37.49 33.83 -23.14
N MET A 8 -38.81 33.58 -23.00
CA MET A 8 -39.33 32.67 -21.97
C MET A 8 -38.89 31.21 -22.20
N THR A 9 -38.84 30.75 -23.45
CA THR A 9 -38.36 29.39 -23.79
C THR A 9 -36.86 29.22 -23.57
N VAL A 10 -36.05 30.22 -23.91
CA VAL A 10 -34.61 30.22 -23.65
C VAL A 10 -34.31 30.21 -22.15
N ILE A 11 -35.01 31.03 -21.35
CA ILE A 11 -34.85 31.04 -19.89
C ILE A 11 -35.24 29.69 -19.28
N GLY A 12 -36.36 29.10 -19.71
CA GLY A 12 -36.78 27.76 -19.27
C GLY A 12 -35.74 26.68 -19.59
N SER A 13 -35.14 26.72 -20.78
CA SER A 13 -34.08 25.80 -21.20
C SER A 13 -32.78 25.99 -20.42
N LEU A 14 -32.41 27.22 -20.08
CA LEU A 14 -31.22 27.54 -19.29
C LEU A 14 -31.37 27.07 -17.83
N ILE A 15 -32.55 27.24 -17.24
CA ILE A 15 -32.83 26.77 -15.88
C ILE A 15 -32.85 25.24 -15.85
N GLY A 16 -33.53 24.59 -16.81
CA GLY A 16 -33.60 23.13 -16.89
C GLY A 16 -32.23 22.48 -17.08
N SER A 17 -31.38 23.04 -17.94
CA SER A 17 -30.02 22.53 -18.18
C SER A 17 -29.07 22.74 -16.99
N SER A 18 -29.18 23.84 -16.25
CA SER A 18 -28.32 24.10 -15.07
C SER A 18 -28.61 23.14 -13.91
N VAL A 19 -29.87 22.79 -13.68
CA VAL A 19 -30.27 21.81 -12.65
C VAL A 19 -29.69 20.43 -12.97
N ILE A 20 -29.85 19.96 -14.22
CA ILE A 20 -29.30 18.67 -14.66
C ILE A 20 -27.77 18.66 -14.55
N ALA A 21 -27.09 19.72 -14.97
CA ALA A 21 -25.64 19.84 -14.85
C ALA A 21 -25.16 19.82 -13.39
N SER A 22 -25.91 20.44 -12.46
CA SER A 22 -25.57 20.45 -11.04
C SER A 22 -25.71 19.06 -10.40
N ILE A 23 -26.72 18.27 -10.80
CA ILE A 23 -26.92 16.90 -10.33
C ILE A 23 -25.77 16.00 -10.83
N ILE A 24 -25.44 16.08 -12.12
CA ILE A 24 -24.33 15.33 -12.72
C ILE A 24 -23.01 15.70 -12.03
N SER A 25 -22.78 17.00 -11.79
CA SER A 25 -21.58 17.49 -11.11
C SER A 25 -21.51 17.01 -9.66
N TYR A 26 -22.63 17.02 -8.94
CA TYR A 26 -22.72 16.50 -7.57
C TYR A 26 -22.40 15.00 -7.49
N LEU A 27 -22.99 14.20 -8.39
CA LEU A 27 -22.74 12.75 -8.45
C LEU A 27 -21.29 12.43 -8.81
N SER A 28 -20.72 13.15 -9.80
CA SER A 28 -19.32 13.00 -10.18
C SER A 28 -18.38 13.37 -9.04
N THR A 29 -18.66 14.47 -8.35
CA THR A 29 -17.88 14.93 -7.19
C THR A 29 -17.94 13.91 -6.06
N GLN A 30 -19.12 13.37 -5.74
CA GLN A 30 -19.28 12.34 -4.72
C GLN A 30 -18.53 11.05 -5.05
N HIS A 31 -18.61 10.58 -6.29
CA HIS A 31 -17.88 9.37 -6.69
C HIS A 31 -16.35 9.59 -6.62
N SER A 32 -15.86 10.76 -7.03
CA SER A 32 -14.44 11.11 -6.92
C SER A 32 -13.98 11.24 -5.47
N SER A 33 -14.82 11.82 -4.59
CA SER A 33 -14.49 12.02 -3.19
C SER A 33 -14.42 10.68 -2.44
N ILE A 34 -15.38 9.77 -2.62
CA ILE A 34 -15.37 8.44 -1.97
C ILE A 34 -14.10 7.66 -2.32
N ARG A 35 -13.73 7.63 -3.60
CA ARG A 35 -12.50 6.95 -4.06
C ARG A 35 -11.25 7.60 -3.49
N SER A 36 -11.22 8.93 -3.40
CA SER A 36 -10.13 9.68 -2.77
C SER A 36 -10.00 9.36 -1.28
N HIS A 37 -11.12 9.32 -0.54
CA HIS A 37 -11.12 8.97 0.89
C HIS A 37 -10.67 7.52 1.12
N GLN A 38 -11.13 6.56 0.31
CA GLN A 38 -10.69 5.17 0.39
C GLN A 38 -9.20 5.03 0.10
N ALA A 39 -8.71 5.68 -0.96
CA ALA A 39 -7.29 5.68 -1.32
C ALA A 39 -6.43 6.30 -0.21
N LYS A 40 -6.90 7.40 0.39
CA LYS A 40 -6.25 8.05 1.54
C LYS A 40 -6.18 7.13 2.75
N TYR A 41 -7.30 6.51 3.14
CA TYR A 41 -7.35 5.58 4.25
C TYR A 41 -6.39 4.39 4.06
N ILE A 42 -6.42 3.74 2.88
CA ILE A 42 -5.49 2.64 2.55
C ILE A 42 -4.03 3.11 2.61
N THR A 43 -3.75 4.32 2.13
CA THR A 43 -2.40 4.89 2.16
C THR A 43 -1.91 5.14 3.59
N GLU A 44 -2.78 5.64 4.46
CA GLU A 44 -2.47 5.86 5.89
C GLU A 44 -2.21 4.54 6.62
N GLU A 45 -3.05 3.52 6.43
CA GLU A 45 -2.84 2.19 7.00
C GLU A 45 -1.53 1.56 6.48
N ARG A 46 -1.21 1.72 5.19
CA ARG A 46 0.08 1.24 4.64
C ARG A 46 1.28 1.99 5.20
N GLN A 47 1.19 3.30 5.40
CA GLN A 47 2.27 4.06 6.03
C GLN A 47 2.53 3.56 7.45
N LYS A 48 1.46 3.32 8.22
CA LYS A 48 1.54 2.74 9.56
C LYS A 48 2.16 1.35 9.52
N TRP A 49 1.66 0.45 8.68
CA TRP A 49 2.20 -0.89 8.51
C TRP A 49 3.70 -0.88 8.15
N ARG A 50 4.13 -0.05 7.20
CA ARG A 50 5.56 0.06 6.83
C ARG A 50 6.42 0.54 8.00
N LYS A 51 5.92 1.48 8.79
CA LYS A 51 6.62 1.98 9.98
C LYS A 51 6.77 0.86 11.00
N ASP A 52 5.69 0.16 11.31
CA ASP A 52 5.68 -0.94 12.27
C ASP A 52 6.62 -2.07 11.83
N VAL A 53 6.61 -2.46 10.54
CA VAL A 53 7.53 -3.48 10.00
C VAL A 53 8.99 -3.05 10.17
N LYS A 54 9.34 -1.80 9.81
CA LYS A 54 10.72 -1.30 9.95
C LYS A 54 11.19 -1.30 11.40
N GLU A 55 10.35 -0.79 12.30
CA GLU A 55 10.68 -0.72 13.73
C GLU A 55 10.84 -2.11 14.34
N LYS A 56 9.96 -3.06 13.98
CA LYS A 56 10.03 -4.43 14.48
C LYS A 56 11.24 -5.18 13.95
N ILE A 57 11.57 -5.05 12.67
CA ILE A 57 12.76 -5.69 12.09
C ILE A 57 14.04 -5.09 12.67
N ALA A 58 14.13 -3.77 12.82
CA ALA A 58 15.28 -3.13 13.48
C ALA A 58 15.45 -3.63 14.93
N LEU A 59 14.35 -3.74 15.68
CA LEU A 59 14.36 -4.29 17.04
C LEU A 59 14.79 -5.75 17.05
N PHE A 60 14.32 -6.56 16.08
CA PHE A 60 14.70 -7.97 15.94
C PHE A 60 16.21 -8.14 15.71
N CYS A 61 16.81 -7.31 14.84
CA CYS A 61 18.24 -7.37 14.55
C CYS A 61 19.09 -6.92 15.77
N SER A 62 18.56 -6.05 16.63
CA SER A 62 19.31 -5.48 17.76
C SER A 62 19.11 -6.19 19.11
N SER A 63 18.11 -7.07 19.22
CA SER A 63 17.74 -7.70 20.50
C SER A 63 18.34 -9.09 20.70
N ASP A 64 18.80 -9.34 21.93
CA ASP A 64 19.25 -10.66 22.37
C ASP A 64 18.19 -11.46 23.14
N GLN A 65 17.04 -10.84 23.44
CA GLN A 65 16.03 -11.44 24.28
C GLN A 65 15.13 -12.38 23.46
N ILE A 66 15.32 -13.70 23.61
CA ILE A 66 14.55 -14.73 22.88
C ILE A 66 13.03 -14.50 22.95
N LYS A 67 12.50 -14.06 24.09
CA LYS A 67 11.07 -13.77 24.24
C LYS A 67 10.62 -12.65 23.31
N GLU A 68 11.34 -11.53 23.31
CA GLU A 68 11.07 -10.36 22.45
C GLU A 68 11.19 -10.74 20.97
N LEU A 69 12.20 -11.51 20.60
CA LEU A 69 12.38 -11.97 19.22
C LEU A 69 11.23 -12.87 18.74
N LYS A 70 10.72 -13.75 19.61
CA LYS A 70 9.54 -14.57 19.30
C LYS A 70 8.27 -13.73 19.14
N GLU A 71 8.09 -12.71 19.97
CA GLU A 71 6.98 -11.76 19.87
C GLU A 71 7.05 -10.99 18.53
N ILE A 72 8.24 -10.52 18.15
CA ILE A 72 8.46 -9.83 16.88
C ILE A 72 8.21 -10.75 15.69
N LYS A 73 8.76 -11.98 15.71
CA LYS A 73 8.50 -12.98 14.66
C LYS A 73 6.99 -13.21 14.50
N THR A 74 6.27 -13.36 15.61
CA THR A 74 4.82 -13.56 15.58
C THR A 74 4.11 -12.38 14.94
N PHE A 75 4.47 -11.15 15.31
CA PHE A 75 3.92 -9.94 14.71
C PHE A 75 4.15 -9.89 13.19
N ILE A 76 5.38 -10.14 12.74
CA ILE A 76 5.73 -10.14 11.31
C ILE A 76 4.96 -11.24 10.58
N SER A 77 4.92 -12.46 11.13
CA SER A 77 4.19 -13.59 10.54
C SER A 77 2.69 -13.34 10.37
N LEU A 78 2.06 -12.59 11.29
CA LEU A 78 0.65 -12.20 11.19
C LEU A 78 0.42 -11.04 10.20
N SER A 79 1.46 -10.26 9.92
CA SER A 79 1.41 -9.09 9.04
C SER A 79 1.69 -9.40 7.57
N LEU A 80 2.36 -10.53 7.30
CA LEU A 80 2.74 -10.97 5.96
C LEU A 80 1.73 -11.94 5.35
N ASN A 81 1.80 -12.14 4.02
CA ASN A 81 0.91 -13.06 3.31
C ASN A 81 1.47 -14.49 3.35
N PRO A 82 0.82 -15.45 4.04
CA PRO A 82 1.31 -16.82 4.15
C PRO A 82 1.29 -17.60 2.82
N ARG A 83 0.67 -17.06 1.77
CA ARG A 83 0.63 -17.67 0.43
C ARG A 83 1.71 -17.14 -0.51
N ASP A 84 2.45 -16.11 -0.10
CA ASP A 84 3.53 -15.54 -0.90
C ASP A 84 4.86 -16.20 -0.50
N GLU A 85 5.58 -16.74 -1.48
CA GLU A 85 6.82 -17.50 -1.22
C GLU A 85 7.95 -16.61 -0.70
N GLU A 86 8.00 -15.33 -1.08
CA GLU A 86 9.04 -14.42 -0.58
C GLU A 86 8.73 -13.97 0.86
N ASP A 87 7.46 -13.80 1.20
CA ASP A 87 7.01 -13.55 2.56
C ASP A 87 7.31 -14.76 3.48
N LYS A 88 7.15 -16.00 3.00
CA LYS A 88 7.56 -17.20 3.76
C LYS A 88 9.05 -17.21 4.04
N LYS A 89 9.87 -16.93 3.03
CA LYS A 89 11.33 -16.90 3.19
C LYS A 89 11.78 -15.87 4.24
N ILE A 90 11.07 -14.74 4.39
CA ILE A 90 11.31 -13.78 5.50
C ILE A 90 11.13 -14.47 6.85
N ILE A 91 10.01 -15.19 7.02
CA ILE A 91 9.70 -15.91 8.27
C ILE A 91 10.74 -17.01 8.52
N ASP A 92 11.15 -17.75 7.48
CA ASP A 92 12.17 -18.79 7.57
C ASP A 92 13.53 -18.21 8.03
N CYS A 93 13.93 -17.03 7.54
CA CYS A 93 15.15 -16.36 8.01
C CYS A 93 15.07 -16.03 9.51
N MET A 94 13.94 -15.52 9.97
CA MET A 94 13.72 -15.25 11.39
C MET A 94 13.74 -16.52 12.24
N GLU A 95 13.20 -17.63 11.72
CA GLU A 95 13.24 -18.94 12.38
C GLU A 95 14.65 -19.51 12.49
N ARG A 96 15.41 -19.49 11.40
CA ARG A 96 16.81 -19.95 11.40
C ARG A 96 17.66 -19.11 12.35
N PHE A 97 17.48 -17.79 12.35
CA PHE A 97 18.18 -16.92 13.29
C PHE A 97 17.85 -17.23 14.76
N LEU A 98 16.60 -17.57 15.07
CA LEU A 98 16.21 -17.96 16.43
C LEU A 98 16.85 -19.27 16.90
N ILE A 99 17.28 -20.14 15.99
CA ILE A 99 17.93 -21.43 16.29
C ILE A 99 19.45 -21.25 16.35
N ASP A 100 20.05 -20.68 15.29
CA ASP A 100 21.49 -20.70 15.06
C ASP A 100 22.19 -19.37 15.39
N ARG A 101 21.45 -18.26 15.55
CA ARG A 101 21.99 -16.91 15.82
C ARG A 101 23.05 -16.44 14.82
N LYS A 102 22.92 -16.87 13.55
CA LYS A 102 23.85 -16.55 12.47
C LYS A 102 23.59 -15.17 11.88
N GLU A 103 24.65 -14.39 11.72
CA GLU A 103 24.57 -13.05 11.14
C GLU A 103 24.11 -13.09 9.67
N GLU A 104 24.41 -14.18 8.96
CA GLU A 104 23.96 -14.39 7.58
C GLU A 104 22.43 -14.39 7.45
N ASP A 105 21.71 -14.91 8.45
CA ASP A 105 20.25 -14.90 8.47
C ASP A 105 19.68 -13.48 8.69
N ILE A 106 20.38 -12.63 9.44
CA ILE A 106 20.01 -11.21 9.61
C ILE A 106 20.24 -10.45 8.30
N ASN A 107 21.40 -10.62 7.67
CA ASN A 107 21.70 -9.97 6.40
C ASN A 107 20.68 -10.35 5.30
N GLU A 108 20.30 -11.62 5.25
CA GLU A 108 19.29 -12.11 4.33
C GLU A 108 17.89 -11.56 4.67
N LEU A 109 17.52 -11.51 5.94
CA LEU A 109 16.27 -10.92 6.43
C LEU A 109 16.15 -9.44 6.01
N GLU A 110 17.21 -8.65 6.24
CA GLU A 110 17.25 -7.23 5.89
C GLU A 110 17.02 -7.00 4.39
N LYS A 111 17.72 -7.76 3.54
CA LYS A 111 17.56 -7.70 2.09
C LYS A 111 16.11 -7.98 1.69
N ARG A 112 15.53 -9.08 2.19
CA ARG A 112 14.16 -9.50 1.85
C ARG A 112 13.12 -8.48 2.29
N VAL A 113 13.27 -7.93 3.50
CA VAL A 113 12.37 -6.87 4.00
C VAL A 113 12.50 -5.59 3.17
N ALA A 114 13.72 -5.21 2.77
CA ALA A 114 13.92 -4.06 1.88
C ALA A 114 13.19 -4.24 0.55
N PHE A 115 13.22 -5.45 -0.04
CA PHE A 115 12.48 -5.78 -1.25
C PHE A 115 10.97 -5.77 -1.06
N LEU A 116 10.47 -6.35 0.04
CA LEU A 116 9.05 -6.29 0.41
C LEU A 116 8.55 -4.84 0.42
N LEU A 117 9.28 -3.96 1.11
CA LEU A 117 8.92 -2.54 1.23
C LEU A 117 9.04 -1.79 -0.11
N LYS A 118 10.04 -2.14 -0.93
CA LYS A 118 10.21 -1.58 -2.28
C LYS A 118 9.05 -1.97 -3.19
N HIS A 119 8.66 -3.24 -3.17
CA HIS A 119 7.54 -3.75 -3.95
C HIS A 119 6.22 -3.10 -3.52
N ASP A 120 5.97 -2.98 -2.21
CA ASP A 120 4.78 -2.30 -1.69
C ASP A 120 4.73 -0.82 -2.10
N TRP A 121 5.88 -0.14 -2.18
CA TRP A 121 5.96 1.23 -2.71
C TRP A 121 5.58 1.32 -4.19
N GLU A 122 6.12 0.44 -5.03
CA GLU A 122 5.78 0.45 -6.47
C GLU A 122 4.30 0.11 -6.69
N ARG A 123 3.72 -0.80 -5.90
CA ARG A 123 2.27 -1.06 -5.89
C ARG A 123 1.47 0.18 -5.52
N ALA A 124 1.86 0.89 -4.46
CA ALA A 124 1.16 2.10 -4.04
C ALA A 124 1.16 3.17 -5.16
N LYS A 125 2.29 3.37 -5.84
CA LYS A 125 2.36 4.27 -7.01
C LYS A 125 1.42 3.85 -8.14
N LYS A 126 1.37 2.55 -8.43
CA LYS A 126 0.47 1.98 -9.44
C LYS A 126 -1.00 2.28 -9.13
N GLU A 127 -1.41 2.13 -7.87
CA GLU A 127 -2.80 2.34 -7.43
C GLU A 127 -3.26 3.80 -7.56
N VAL A 128 -2.34 4.76 -7.45
CA VAL A 128 -2.63 6.20 -7.60
C VAL A 128 -2.30 6.76 -9.00
N GLY A 129 -1.92 5.90 -9.95
CA GLY A 129 -1.64 6.29 -11.34
C GLY A 129 -0.32 7.04 -11.55
N ILE A 130 0.65 6.90 -10.63
CA ILE A 130 2.00 7.45 -10.78
C ILE A 130 2.88 6.43 -11.51
N PRO A 131 3.84 6.85 -12.36
CA PRO A 131 4.81 5.95 -12.97
C PRO A 131 5.48 5.02 -11.95
N HIS A 132 5.39 3.72 -12.23
CA HIS A 132 5.95 2.67 -11.38
C HIS A 132 6.87 1.74 -12.18
N LYS A 133 7.79 1.09 -11.49
CA LYS A 133 8.61 0.01 -12.04
C LYS A 133 7.93 -1.32 -11.72
N ASN A 134 8.07 -2.31 -12.60
CA ASN A 134 7.75 -3.69 -12.26
C ASN A 134 8.95 -4.23 -11.48
N VAL A 135 8.77 -4.40 -10.17
CA VAL A 135 9.76 -5.03 -9.31
C VAL A 135 9.24 -6.44 -9.04
N ASP A 136 9.88 -7.43 -9.64
CA ASP A 136 9.61 -8.83 -9.34
C ASP A 136 10.38 -9.21 -8.08
N ARG A 137 9.70 -9.79 -7.09
CA ARG A 137 10.35 -10.26 -5.88
C ARG A 137 11.09 -11.59 -6.09
N SER A 138 10.74 -12.35 -7.13
CA SER A 138 11.30 -13.68 -7.43
C SER A 138 12.62 -13.64 -8.20
N ASN A 139 12.95 -12.52 -8.86
CA ASN A 139 14.25 -12.32 -9.53
C ASN A 139 15.40 -12.02 -8.54
N PHE A 140 15.24 -12.43 -7.29
CA PHE A 140 16.25 -12.36 -6.26
C PHE A 140 17.05 -13.67 -6.29
N SER A 141 18.12 -13.70 -7.09
CA SER A 141 19.22 -14.62 -6.84
C SER A 141 20.14 -13.98 -5.81
N CYS A 142 20.40 -14.69 -4.71
CA CYS A 142 21.54 -14.43 -3.85
C CYS A 142 22.78 -14.94 -4.60
N ASP A 143 23.15 -14.30 -5.70
CA ASP A 143 24.48 -14.52 -6.28
C ASP A 143 25.46 -13.71 -5.42
N GLU A 144 26.42 -14.44 -4.86
CA GLU A 144 27.50 -14.00 -4.01
C GLU A 144 28.36 -12.93 -4.73
N ASP A 145 28.53 -11.77 -4.08
CA ASP A 145 29.68 -10.87 -4.30
C ASP A 145 30.56 -10.90 -3.03
#